data_AF-A0A0C3C9E3-F1
#
_entry.id   AF-A0A0C3C9E3-F1
#
_cell.length_a   1.000
_cell.length_b   1.000
_cell.length_c   1.000
_cell.angle_alpha   90.00
_cell.angle_beta   90.00
_cell.angle_gamma   90.00
#
_symmetry.space_group_name_H-M   'P 1'
#
loop_
_entity.id
_entity.type
_entity.pdbx_description
1 polymer ?
#
loop_
_entity_poly.entity_id
_entity_poly.type
_entity_poly.pdbx_seq_one_letter_code
_entity_poly.pdbx_strand_id
1 'polypeptide(L)'
;MNTASKVQLIHASYFRQNFKSKKSKVNSILDEVIASYSLNKDQERAFRIVANHAATVNPLQLKMFLNGMAGTGKTQVIKALMEMFKRKGEAHRFLVLGPTGTSAALLNGSTYHSALGIRIMSSKDTGMGDGNSATVLADVTERLMGVDYIFLDEISMVACHELYAISARL
;
A
#
# COMPACT_ATOMS: atom_id res chain seq x y z
N MET A 1 6.98 -25.90 3.45
CA MET A 1 7.90 -25.81 2.29
C MET A 1 8.89 -24.69 2.56
N ASN A 2 10.18 -24.98 2.39
CA ASN A 2 11.31 -24.19 2.87
C ASN A 2 11.54 -22.98 1.94
N THR A 3 11.03 -21.80 2.29
CA THR A 3 11.36 -20.54 1.59
C THR A 3 12.72 -20.08 2.07
N ALA A 4 13.77 -20.57 1.41
CA ALA A 4 15.11 -20.02 1.57
C ALA A 4 15.07 -18.52 1.27
N SER A 5 15.25 -17.70 2.31
CA SER A 5 15.44 -16.25 2.21
C SER A 5 16.63 -15.98 1.31
N LYS A 6 16.35 -15.74 0.02
CA LYS A 6 17.35 -15.39 -0.98
C LYS A 6 17.83 -13.98 -0.64
N VAL A 7 18.93 -13.88 0.10
CA VAL A 7 19.57 -12.59 0.41
C VAL A 7 20.03 -11.99 -0.92
N GLN A 8 19.38 -10.91 -1.33
CA GLN A 8 19.78 -10.14 -2.51
C GLN A 8 20.39 -8.82 -2.04
N LEU A 9 21.61 -8.55 -2.50
CA LEU A 9 22.28 -7.28 -2.27
C LEU A 9 21.62 -6.21 -3.16
N ILE A 10 20.73 -5.41 -2.57
CA ILE A 10 20.19 -4.21 -3.20
C ILE A 10 21.13 -3.05 -2.89
N HIS A 11 21.59 -2.35 -3.93
CA HIS A 11 22.57 -1.28 -3.77
C HIS A 11 21.94 -0.10 -3.00
N ALA A 12 22.64 0.45 -2.00
CA ALA A 12 22.12 1.53 -1.15
C ALA A 12 21.68 2.78 -1.95
N SER A 13 22.19 2.94 -3.17
CA SER A 13 21.77 4.00 -4.10
C SER A 13 20.29 3.96 -4.46
N TYR A 14 19.61 2.81 -4.36
CA TYR A 14 18.18 2.68 -4.67
C TYR A 14 17.27 3.46 -3.70
N PHE A 15 17.71 3.67 -2.46
CA PHE A 15 17.00 4.47 -1.46
C PHE A 15 17.41 5.95 -1.50
N ARG A 16 18.37 6.32 -2.35
CA ARG A 16 18.82 7.71 -2.50
C ARG A 16 17.96 8.44 -3.51
N GLN A 17 17.72 9.72 -3.24
CA GLN A 17 16.90 10.63 -4.07
C GLN A 17 17.38 10.72 -5.53
N ASN A 18 18.65 10.41 -5.79
CA ASN A 18 19.28 10.49 -7.10
C ASN A 18 19.17 9.20 -7.94
N PHE A 19 18.46 8.18 -7.45
CA PHE A 19 18.23 6.97 -8.24
C PHE A 19 17.33 7.28 -9.43
N LYS A 20 17.86 7.06 -10.64
CA LYS A 20 17.08 7.09 -11.89
C LYS A 20 16.96 5.68 -12.44
N SER A 21 15.74 5.23 -12.68
CA SER A 21 15.48 3.99 -13.42
C SER A 21 16.09 4.10 -14.83
N LYS A 22 16.67 3.01 -15.35
CA LYS A 22 17.27 2.94 -16.71
C LYS A 22 16.25 3.23 -17.84
N LYS A 23 14.94 3.26 -17.55
CA LYS A 23 13.89 3.56 -18.53
C LYS A 23 13.49 5.04 -18.49
N SER A 24 13.90 5.79 -19.52
CA SER A 24 13.58 7.23 -19.72
C SER A 24 12.09 7.57 -19.53
N LYS A 25 11.19 6.77 -20.10
CA LYS A 25 9.72 6.97 -20.02
C LYS A 25 9.14 6.85 -18.61
N VAL A 26 9.78 6.11 -17.70
CA VAL A 26 9.31 6.02 -16.30
C VAL A 26 9.64 7.31 -15.57
N ASN A 27 10.85 7.84 -15.74
CA ASN A 27 11.26 9.08 -15.08
C ASN A 27 10.39 10.28 -15.52
N SER A 28 9.99 10.36 -16.79
CA SER A 28 9.10 11.44 -17.26
C SER A 28 7.73 11.41 -16.56
N ILE A 29 7.13 10.23 -16.39
CA ILE A 29 5.86 10.09 -15.66
C ILE A 29 6.02 10.54 -14.21
N LEU A 30 7.13 10.18 -13.54
CA LEU A 30 7.37 10.59 -12.16
C LEU A 30 7.46 12.10 -12.04
N ASP A 31 8.23 12.75 -12.90
CA ASP A 31 8.45 14.20 -12.86
C ASP A 31 7.16 14.97 -13.20
N GLU A 32 6.36 14.48 -14.16
CA GLU A 32 5.02 15.03 -14.46
C GLU A 32 4.08 14.94 -13.25
N VAL A 33 4.05 13.82 -12.55
CA VAL A 33 3.21 13.60 -11.37
C VAL A 33 3.67 14.50 -10.22
N ILE A 34 4.98 14.60 -9.99
CA ILE A 34 5.55 15.49 -8.97
C ILE A 34 5.13 16.95 -9.23
N ALA A 35 5.21 17.39 -10.49
CA ALA A 35 4.78 18.73 -10.89
C ALA A 35 3.27 18.92 -10.77
N SER A 36 2.45 17.96 -11.20
CA SER A 36 0.98 18.12 -11.17
C SER A 36 0.40 18.14 -9.75
N TYR A 37 1.05 17.46 -8.81
CA TYR A 37 0.65 17.46 -7.40
C TYR A 37 1.40 18.49 -6.56
N SER A 38 2.32 19.26 -7.15
CA SER A 38 3.15 20.27 -6.48
C SER A 38 3.81 19.73 -5.20
N LEU A 39 4.42 18.54 -5.28
CA LEU A 39 4.98 17.88 -4.10
C LEU A 39 6.16 18.69 -3.55
N ASN A 40 6.18 18.91 -2.24
CA ASN A 40 7.34 19.48 -1.57
C ASN A 40 8.49 18.45 -1.46
N LYS A 41 9.66 18.89 -0.96
CA LYS A 41 10.87 18.04 -0.90
C LYS A 41 10.68 16.72 -0.16
N ASP A 42 9.92 16.71 0.94
CA ASP A 42 9.72 15.52 1.76
C ASP A 42 8.64 14.61 1.17
N GLN A 43 7.57 15.20 0.61
CA GLN A 43 6.53 14.49 -0.13
C GLN A 43 7.10 13.81 -1.38
N GLU A 44 7.93 14.53 -2.15
CA GLU A 44 8.65 13.99 -3.31
C GLU A 44 9.57 12.85 -2.89
N ARG A 45 10.30 13.00 -1.78
CA ARG A 45 11.16 11.92 -1.26
C ARG A 45 10.34 10.66 -0.97
N ALA A 46 9.22 10.79 -0.25
CA ALA A 46 8.34 9.68 0.05
C ALA A 46 7.79 9.02 -1.22
N PHE A 47 7.31 9.84 -2.17
CA PHE A 47 6.83 9.39 -3.48
C PHE A 47 7.91 8.61 -4.25
N ARG A 48 9.12 9.16 -4.35
CA ARG A 48 10.23 8.53 -5.10
C ARG A 48 10.68 7.21 -4.49
N ILE A 49 10.64 7.03 -3.17
CA ILE A 49 10.96 5.74 -2.52
C ILE A 49 10.05 4.64 -3.07
N VAL A 50 8.73 4.87 -3.04
CA VAL A 50 7.75 3.89 -3.52
C VAL A 50 7.84 3.71 -5.03
N ALA A 51 7.97 4.81 -5.79
CA ALA A 51 8.07 4.78 -7.25
C ALA A 51 9.29 4.00 -7.75
N ASN A 52 10.46 4.23 -7.14
CA ASN A 52 11.70 3.54 -7.49
C ASN A 52 11.63 2.07 -7.10
N HIS A 53 11.05 1.76 -5.94
CA HIS A 53 10.78 0.39 -5.52
C HIS A 53 9.89 -0.34 -6.54
N ALA A 54 8.81 0.30 -7.01
CA ALA A 54 7.85 -0.28 -7.95
C ALA A 54 8.45 -0.55 -9.35
N ALA A 55 9.55 0.14 -9.68
CA ALA A 55 10.31 -0.04 -10.91
C ALA A 55 11.48 -1.01 -10.77
N THR A 56 11.77 -1.50 -9.56
CA THR A 56 12.88 -2.43 -9.29
C THR A 56 12.43 -3.86 -9.55
N VAL A 57 13.34 -4.68 -10.09
CA VAL A 57 13.09 -6.11 -10.31
C VAL A 57 13.35 -6.87 -9.01
N ASN A 58 12.38 -7.65 -8.55
CA ASN A 58 12.45 -8.47 -7.32
C ASN A 58 12.94 -7.72 -6.07
N PRO A 59 12.35 -6.55 -5.71
CA PRO A 59 12.74 -5.87 -4.49
C PRO A 59 12.27 -6.65 -3.25
N LEU A 60 13.01 -6.53 -2.15
CA LEU A 60 12.51 -6.95 -0.82
C LEU A 60 11.28 -6.13 -0.44
N GLN A 61 10.37 -6.68 0.35
CA GLN A 61 9.16 -5.98 0.77
C GLN A 61 9.46 -4.60 1.37
N LEU A 62 8.86 -3.56 0.81
CA LEU A 62 8.91 -2.21 1.37
C LEU A 62 7.96 -2.09 2.56
N LYS A 63 8.52 -1.98 3.76
CA LYS A 63 7.78 -1.58 4.98
C LYS A 63 8.06 -0.12 5.25
N MET A 64 7.11 0.75 4.91
CA MET A 64 7.26 2.20 5.03
C MET A 64 6.19 2.78 5.94
N PHE A 65 6.61 3.58 6.93
CA PHE A 65 5.74 4.38 7.77
C PHE A 65 5.85 5.85 7.35
N LEU A 66 4.77 6.42 6.80
CA LEU A 66 4.72 7.81 6.38
C LEU A 66 4.17 8.68 7.53
N ASN A 67 5.07 9.34 8.25
CA ASN A 67 4.69 10.21 9.37
C ASN A 67 4.65 11.69 8.98
N GLY A 68 3.93 12.48 9.78
CA GLY A 68 3.86 13.94 9.65
C GLY A 68 2.70 14.49 10.46
N MET A 69 2.81 15.72 10.94
CA MET A 69 1.72 16.42 11.64
C MET A 69 0.46 16.51 10.77
N ALA A 70 -0.70 16.74 11.38
CA ALA A 70 -1.92 17.04 10.64
C ALA A 70 -1.69 18.21 9.66
N GLY A 71 -2.23 18.12 8.45
CA GLY A 71 -2.06 19.14 7.42
C GLY A 71 -0.73 19.10 6.64
N THR A 72 0.20 18.18 6.93
CA THR A 72 1.47 18.05 6.19
C THR A 72 1.35 17.45 4.78
N GLY A 73 0.13 17.12 4.34
CA GLY A 73 -0.14 16.63 2.99
C GLY A 73 0.28 15.19 2.74
N LYS A 74 0.27 14.30 3.75
CA LYS A 74 0.48 12.85 3.55
C LYS A 74 -0.45 12.29 2.47
N THR A 75 -1.72 12.66 2.54
CA THR A 75 -2.76 12.32 1.55
C THR A 75 -2.37 12.74 0.12
N GLN A 76 -1.63 13.85 -0.05
CA GLN A 76 -1.14 14.31 -1.34
C GLN A 76 -0.14 13.33 -1.96
N VAL A 77 0.76 12.76 -1.14
CA VAL A 77 1.71 11.71 -1.58
C VAL A 77 0.95 10.48 -2.08
N ILE A 78 -0.12 10.08 -1.38
CA ILE A 78 -0.90 8.89 -1.74
C ILE A 78 -1.65 9.12 -3.05
N LYS A 79 -2.28 10.29 -3.22
CA LYS A 79 -2.93 10.67 -4.48
C LYS A 79 -1.94 10.70 -5.65
N ALA A 80 -0.72 11.20 -5.43
CA ALA A 80 0.33 11.18 -6.45
C ALA A 80 0.76 9.74 -6.81
N LEU A 81 0.89 8.83 -5.84
CA LEU A 81 1.19 7.42 -6.09
C LEU A 81 0.07 6.74 -6.88
N MET A 82 -1.19 6.96 -6.51
CA MET A 82 -2.35 6.43 -7.25
C MET A 82 -2.34 6.90 -8.71
N GLU A 83 -2.09 8.19 -8.95
CA GLU A 83 -2.00 8.73 -10.31
C GLU A 83 -0.82 8.14 -11.09
N MET A 84 0.34 7.98 -10.46
CA MET A 84 1.49 7.32 -11.09
C MET A 84 1.14 5.89 -11.54
N PHE A 85 0.57 5.07 -10.67
CA PHE A 85 0.15 3.70 -11.04
C PHE A 85 -0.91 3.71 -12.14
N LYS A 86 -1.86 4.64 -12.08
CA LYS A 86 -2.88 4.83 -13.12
C LYS A 86 -2.27 5.18 -14.47
N ARG A 87 -1.34 6.15 -14.54
CA ARG A 87 -0.64 6.54 -15.79
C ARG A 87 0.21 5.41 -16.38
N LYS A 88 0.67 4.48 -15.55
CA LYS A 88 1.38 3.28 -15.98
C LYS A 88 0.44 2.16 -16.47
N GLY A 89 -0.88 2.32 -16.37
CA GLY A 89 -1.84 1.24 -16.66
C GLY A 89 -1.88 0.16 -15.57
N GLU A 90 -1.39 0.48 -14.38
CA GLU A 90 -1.10 -0.45 -13.29
C GLU A 90 -1.88 -0.09 -12.01
N ALA A 91 -3.03 0.58 -12.13
CA ALA A 91 -3.81 1.07 -10.99
C ALA A 91 -4.16 -0.03 -9.97
N HIS A 92 -4.41 -1.25 -10.45
CA HIS A 92 -4.73 -2.42 -9.61
C HIS A 92 -3.60 -2.81 -8.64
N ARG A 93 -2.34 -2.41 -8.92
CA ARG A 93 -1.19 -2.72 -8.06
C ARG A 93 -1.22 -1.98 -6.72
N PHE A 94 -2.05 -0.96 -6.55
CA PHE A 94 -2.04 -0.08 -5.38
C PHE A 94 -3.42 -0.01 -4.72
N LEU A 95 -3.53 -0.62 -3.55
CA LEU A 95 -4.75 -0.68 -2.75
C LEU A 95 -4.66 0.29 -1.57
N VAL A 96 -5.71 1.11 -1.37
CA VAL A 96 -5.83 1.99 -0.21
C VAL A 96 -6.85 1.43 0.76
N LEU A 97 -6.43 1.31 2.02
CA LEU A 97 -7.22 0.82 3.13
C LEU A 97 -7.33 1.90 4.22
N GLY A 98 -8.44 1.91 4.94
CA GLY A 98 -8.62 2.74 6.14
C GLY A 98 -9.30 1.96 7.28
N PRO A 99 -9.18 2.43 8.52
CA PRO A 99 -9.88 1.85 9.68
C PRO A 99 -11.38 2.10 9.64
N THR A 100 -11.80 3.25 9.12
CA THR A 100 -13.21 3.67 9.06
C THR A 100 -13.66 3.92 7.63
N GLY A 101 -14.98 3.82 7.39
CA GLY A 101 -15.57 4.13 6.08
C GLY A 101 -15.21 5.54 5.61
N THR A 102 -15.21 6.52 6.51
CA THR A 102 -14.83 7.91 6.20
C THR A 102 -13.37 8.02 5.77
N SER A 103 -12.43 7.43 6.52
CA SER A 103 -10.99 7.46 6.16
C SER A 103 -10.72 6.80 4.81
N ALA A 104 -11.35 5.65 4.56
CA ALA A 104 -11.22 4.94 3.29
C ALA A 104 -11.80 5.74 2.12
N ALA A 105 -12.98 6.35 2.30
CA ALA A 105 -13.68 7.09 1.24
C ALA A 105 -12.90 8.31 0.73
N LEU A 106 -12.10 8.97 1.59
CA LEU A 106 -11.28 10.14 1.21
C LEU A 106 -10.25 9.84 0.11
N LEU A 107 -9.87 8.58 -0.05
CA LEU A 107 -8.88 8.11 -1.02
C LEU A 107 -9.47 7.06 -1.98
N ASN A 108 -10.81 7.01 -2.11
CA ASN A 108 -11.50 5.99 -2.91
C ASN A 108 -11.08 4.55 -2.55
N GLY A 109 -10.72 4.32 -1.29
CA GLY A 109 -10.30 3.04 -0.76
C GLY A 109 -11.45 2.24 -0.15
N SER A 110 -11.09 1.18 0.56
CA SER A 110 -12.01 0.34 1.33
C SER A 110 -11.56 0.24 2.79
N THR A 111 -12.44 -0.21 3.69
CA THR A 111 -11.97 -0.53 5.04
C THR A 111 -11.10 -1.78 4.99
N TYR A 112 -10.08 -1.88 5.85
CA TYR A 112 -9.27 -3.11 5.90
C TYR A 112 -10.11 -4.33 6.26
N HIS A 113 -11.16 -4.13 7.08
CA HIS A 113 -12.15 -5.16 7.40
C HIS A 113 -12.81 -5.75 6.16
N SER A 114 -13.37 -4.91 5.29
CA SER A 114 -14.08 -5.39 4.10
C SER A 114 -13.12 -5.90 3.03
N ALA A 115 -12.00 -5.22 2.82
CA ALA A 115 -11.03 -5.58 1.79
C ALA A 115 -10.35 -6.93 2.08
N LEU A 116 -10.05 -7.21 3.35
CA LEU A 116 -9.33 -8.43 3.77
C LEU A 116 -10.26 -9.52 4.35
N GLY A 117 -11.56 -9.24 4.44
CA GLY A 117 -12.55 -10.16 5.02
C GLY A 117 -12.31 -10.43 6.51
N ILE A 118 -11.73 -9.47 7.24
CA ILE A 118 -11.46 -9.57 8.67
C ILE A 118 -12.77 -9.28 9.41
N ARG A 119 -13.28 -10.29 10.12
CA ARG A 119 -14.45 -10.14 10.98
C ARG A 119 -14.02 -9.63 12.34
N ILE A 120 -14.66 -8.55 12.80
CA ILE A 120 -14.55 -8.12 14.19
C ILE A 120 -15.29 -9.17 15.03
N MET A 121 -14.56 -9.99 15.78
CA MET A 121 -15.19 -10.92 16.70
C MET A 121 -15.84 -10.12 17.82
N SER A 122 -17.16 -10.02 17.83
CA SER A 122 -17.88 -9.50 18.98
C SER A 122 -17.90 -10.58 20.06
N SER A 123 -17.76 -10.20 21.33
CA SER A 123 -17.77 -11.12 22.49
C SER A 123 -19.10 -11.85 22.70
N LYS A 124 -20.08 -11.69 21.80
CA LYS A 124 -21.35 -12.43 21.77
C LYS A 124 -21.40 -13.56 20.74
N ASP A 125 -20.42 -13.67 19.85
CA ASP A 125 -20.40 -14.68 18.79
C ASP A 125 -19.54 -15.90 19.17
N THR A 126 -19.89 -16.60 20.25
CA THR A 126 -19.31 -17.90 20.63
C THR A 126 -20.05 -19.09 20.01
N GLY A 127 -20.70 -18.91 18.87
CA GLY A 127 -21.30 -20.03 18.16
C GLY A 127 -22.18 -19.61 17.01
N MET A 128 -21.65 -19.71 15.78
CA MET A 128 -22.31 -20.25 14.59
C MET A 128 -21.42 -20.04 13.37
N GLY A 129 -21.10 -21.13 12.66
CA GLY A 129 -20.98 -21.07 11.20
C GLY A 129 -19.61 -20.83 10.59
N ASP A 130 -18.79 -21.88 10.59
CA ASP A 130 -17.67 -22.11 9.66
C ASP A 130 -18.15 -22.43 8.22
N GLY A 131 -19.30 -21.86 7.82
CA GLY A 131 -20.03 -22.22 6.60
C GLY A 131 -19.79 -21.31 5.40
N ASN A 132 -18.99 -20.25 5.54
CA ASN A 132 -18.77 -19.26 4.48
C ASN A 132 -17.32 -18.74 4.44
N SER A 133 -16.38 -19.49 5.02
CA SER A 133 -14.96 -19.08 5.09
C SER A 133 -14.29 -19.18 3.72
N ALA A 134 -14.62 -20.22 2.94
CA ALA A 134 -14.03 -20.47 1.62
C ALA A 134 -14.44 -19.42 0.57
N THR A 135 -15.70 -18.98 0.58
CA THR A 135 -16.20 -17.92 -0.32
C THR A 135 -15.58 -16.56 0.01
N VAL A 136 -15.53 -16.21 1.30
CA VAL A 136 -14.84 -14.97 1.75
C VAL A 136 -13.35 -15.00 1.42
N LEU A 137 -12.70 -16.16 1.53
CA LEU A 137 -11.31 -16.34 1.12
C LEU A 137 -11.11 -16.16 -0.38
N ALA A 138 -12.00 -16.72 -1.19
CA ALA A 138 -11.97 -16.57 -2.64
C ALA A 138 -12.14 -15.10 -3.05
N ASP A 139 -13.13 -14.40 -2.48
CA ASP A 139 -13.37 -12.97 -2.73
C ASP A 139 -12.17 -12.11 -2.36
N VAL A 140 -11.52 -12.38 -1.21
CA VAL A 140 -10.33 -11.64 -0.78
C VAL A 140 -9.15 -11.93 -1.71
N THR A 141 -8.97 -13.18 -2.11
CA THR A 141 -7.90 -13.59 -3.03
C THR A 141 -8.07 -12.90 -4.38
N GLU A 142 -9.30 -12.84 -4.91
CA GLU A 142 -9.62 -12.13 -6.14
C GLU A 142 -9.32 -10.64 -6.03
N ARG A 143 -9.72 -9.99 -4.92
CA ARG A 143 -9.45 -8.55 -4.70
C ARG A 143 -7.97 -8.22 -4.55
N LEU A 144 -7.20 -9.12 -3.96
CA LEU A 144 -5.75 -8.95 -3.77
C LEU A 144 -4.93 -9.42 -4.97
N MET A 145 -5.56 -10.04 -5.97
CA MET A 145 -4.89 -10.50 -7.18
C MET A 145 -4.28 -9.30 -7.92
N GLY A 146 -2.95 -9.32 -8.07
CA GLY A 146 -2.20 -8.25 -8.74
C GLY A 146 -1.96 -7.00 -7.88
N VAL A 147 -2.34 -7.01 -6.60
CA VAL A 147 -1.98 -5.94 -5.66
C VAL A 147 -0.55 -6.15 -5.15
N ASP A 148 0.32 -5.16 -5.38
CA ASP A 148 1.70 -5.18 -4.89
C ASP A 148 1.90 -4.24 -3.69
N TYR A 149 1.03 -3.23 -3.55
CA TYR A 149 1.13 -2.19 -2.54
C TYR A 149 -0.19 -2.03 -1.82
N ILE A 150 -0.11 -2.05 -0.49
CA ILE A 150 -1.22 -1.71 0.39
C ILE A 150 -0.81 -0.48 1.19
N PHE A 151 -1.59 0.58 1.09
CA PHE A 151 -1.47 1.76 1.94
C PHE A 151 -2.59 1.76 2.97
N LEU A 152 -2.23 1.82 4.25
CA LEU A 152 -3.19 1.87 5.35
C LEU A 152 -3.20 3.27 5.95
N ASP A 153 -4.24 4.03 5.65
CA ASP A 153 -4.44 5.38 6.18
C ASP A 153 -4.89 5.33 7.65
N GLU A 154 -4.65 6.41 8.40
CA GLU A 154 -5.01 6.53 9.81
C GLU A 154 -4.60 5.32 10.68
N ILE A 155 -3.39 4.80 10.44
CA ILE A 155 -2.81 3.66 11.17
C ILE A 155 -2.78 3.85 12.69
N SER A 156 -2.81 5.09 13.18
CA SER A 156 -2.93 5.41 14.61
C SER A 156 -4.23 4.90 15.24
N MET A 157 -5.27 4.65 14.43
CA MET A 157 -6.54 4.08 14.88
C MET A 157 -6.58 2.55 14.80
N VAL A 158 -5.51 1.89 14.37
CA VAL A 158 -5.45 0.43 14.21
C VAL A 158 -4.75 -0.19 15.41
N ALA A 159 -5.44 -1.07 16.13
CA ALA A 159 -4.87 -1.74 17.29
C ALA A 159 -3.84 -2.81 16.89
N CYS A 160 -2.89 -3.13 17.79
CA CYS A 160 -1.84 -4.11 17.50
C CYS A 160 -2.37 -5.49 17.10
N HIS A 161 -3.48 -5.94 17.71
CA HIS A 161 -4.10 -7.23 17.38
C HIS A 161 -4.77 -7.20 16.00
N GLU A 162 -5.32 -6.07 15.57
CA GLU A 162 -5.87 -5.88 14.22
C GLU A 162 -4.75 -5.85 13.18
N LEU A 163 -3.63 -5.19 13.49
CA LEU A 163 -2.45 -5.18 12.63
C LEU A 163 -1.87 -6.59 12.44
N TYR A 164 -1.87 -7.41 13.51
CA TYR A 164 -1.52 -8.82 13.41
C TYR A 164 -2.50 -9.60 12.51
N ALA A 165 -3.80 -9.39 12.67
CA ALA A 165 -4.80 -10.03 11.81
C ALA A 165 -4.66 -9.64 10.33
N ILE A 166 -4.36 -8.36 10.04
CA ILE A 166 -4.01 -7.88 8.70
C ILE A 166 -2.78 -8.63 8.18
N SER A 167 -1.71 -8.70 8.97
CA SER A 167 -0.48 -9.40 8.58
C SER A 167 -0.65 -10.90 8.39
N ALA A 168 -1.57 -11.55 9.10
CA ALA A 168 -1.84 -12.98 8.95
C ALA A 168 -2.70 -13.30 7.71
N ARG A 169 -3.36 -12.29 7.16
CA ARG A 169 -4.25 -12.41 5.99
C ARG A 169 -3.54 -12.16 4.66
N LEU A 170 -2.42 -11.43 4.69
CA LEU A 170 -1.57 -11.07 3.56
C LEU A 170 -0.39 -12.05 3.43
#